data_AF-N6ZA94-F1
#
_entry.id   AF-N6ZA94-F1
#
_cell.length_a   1.000
_cell.length_b   1.000
_cell.length_c   1.000
_cell.angle_alpha   90.00
_cell.angle_beta   90.00
_cell.angle_gamma   90.00
#
_symmetry.space_group_name_H-M   'P 1'
#
loop_
_entity.id
_entity.type
_entity.pdbx_description
1 polymer ?
#
loop_
_entity_poly.entity_id
_entity_poly.type
_entity_poly.pdbx_seq_one_letter_code
_entity_poly.pdbx_strand_id
1 'polypeptide(L)'
;MKDESYPSTEALVASLQETEPAASGSRLARLKRRGLRLVVWLRRHPWLIATFGFVSGVLSFFLVERHEGVARAMAVAMLAGWLLLVLERVLDRAVKRRFGFGLPPALVRYLTQFTHQESLFFALPFFFASTSWNSGQAVFTGALGLMALVAILDPVYFGRLAKRRWLFLGYHTLTLFALLLVVFPLVLRVPAMASYQLALAVAVVLSFPTLTGAISVPRWWRGLLVLALLAALGAAGWLARLWVPPAT
;
A
#
# COMPACT_ATOMS: atom_id res chain seq x y z
N MET A 1 -27.93 -24.07 34.13
CA MET A 1 -26.80 -23.45 33.41
C MET A 1 -25.67 -24.47 33.40
N LYS A 2 -25.37 -25.07 32.24
CA LYS A 2 -24.28 -26.05 32.09
C LYS A 2 -23.04 -25.29 31.62
N ASP A 3 -21.93 -25.47 32.32
CA ASP A 3 -20.60 -24.98 31.92
C ASP A 3 -20.14 -25.68 30.64
N GLU A 4 -20.19 -24.98 29.51
CA GLU A 4 -19.42 -25.35 28.31
C GLU A 4 -18.02 -24.76 28.45
N SER A 5 -17.17 -25.51 29.18
CA SER A 5 -15.73 -25.29 29.21
C SER A 5 -15.17 -25.54 27.81
N TYR A 6 -14.51 -24.53 27.23
CA TYR A 6 -13.77 -24.66 25.99
C TYR A 6 -12.80 -25.86 26.08
N PRO A 7 -12.79 -26.78 25.09
CA PRO A 7 -11.86 -27.90 25.14
C PRO A 7 -10.43 -27.35 25.17
N SER A 8 -9.65 -27.80 26.15
CA SER A 8 -8.24 -27.46 26.27
C SER A 8 -7.51 -27.84 24.98
N THR A 9 -6.46 -27.08 24.64
CA THR A 9 -5.66 -27.27 23.43
C THR A 9 -5.16 -28.71 23.23
N GLU A 10 -5.01 -29.46 24.31
CA GLU A 10 -4.62 -30.87 24.27
C GLU A 10 -5.75 -31.79 23.78
N ALA A 11 -7.00 -31.51 24.14
CA ALA A 11 -8.17 -32.24 23.68
C ALA A 11 -8.43 -32.01 22.18
N LEU A 12 -8.19 -30.79 21.69
CA LEU A 12 -8.28 -30.47 20.26
C LEU A 12 -7.20 -31.21 19.46
N VAL A 13 -5.98 -31.30 20.00
CA VAL A 13 -4.87 -32.03 19.36
C VAL A 13 -5.12 -33.54 19.34
N ALA A 14 -5.66 -34.10 20.43
CA ALA A 14 -6.05 -35.50 20.49
C ALA A 14 -7.15 -35.84 19.46
N SER A 15 -8.18 -35.00 19.34
CA SER A 15 -9.26 -35.21 18.36
C SER A 15 -8.79 -35.16 16.90
N LEU A 16 -7.72 -34.41 16.61
CA LEU A 16 -7.13 -34.31 15.27
C LEU A 16 -6.18 -35.47 14.96
N GLN A 17 -5.66 -36.16 15.98
CA GLN A 17 -4.83 -37.36 15.82
C GLN A 17 -5.68 -38.61 15.59
N GLU A 18 -6.89 -38.67 16.16
CA GLU A 18 -7.79 -39.82 16.00
C GLU A 18 -8.48 -39.88 14.62
N THR A 19 -8.60 -38.76 13.91
CA THR A 19 -9.34 -38.69 12.63
C THR A 19 -8.56 -39.05 11.36
N GLU A 20 -7.25 -39.35 11.40
CA GLU A 20 -6.53 -39.76 10.18
C GLU A 20 -6.23 -41.27 10.16
N PRO A 21 -6.94 -42.08 9.35
CA PRO A 21 -6.56 -43.45 9.10
C PRO A 21 -5.18 -43.49 8.47
N ALA A 22 -4.37 -44.43 8.93
CA ALA A 22 -3.03 -44.71 8.44
C ALA A 22 -3.05 -45.04 6.93
N ALA A 23 -2.93 -44.03 6.06
CA ALA A 23 -2.81 -44.25 4.63
C ALA A 23 -1.92 -43.19 3.95
N SER A 24 -0.84 -43.72 3.36
CA SER A 24 -0.05 -43.17 2.26
C SER A 24 1.04 -42.15 2.59
N GLY A 25 2.28 -42.65 2.51
CA GLY A 25 3.55 -41.93 2.65
C GLY A 25 3.85 -40.92 1.54
N SER A 26 2.96 -39.94 1.32
CA SER A 26 3.21 -38.85 0.38
C SER A 26 4.27 -37.89 0.94
N ARG A 27 5.27 -37.52 0.12
CA ARG A 27 6.26 -36.47 0.44
C ARG A 27 5.60 -35.15 0.86
N LEU A 28 4.36 -34.92 0.43
CA LEU A 28 3.53 -33.77 0.75
C LEU A 28 3.16 -33.69 2.24
N ALA A 29 2.79 -34.81 2.87
CA ALA A 29 2.49 -34.85 4.30
C ALA A 29 3.75 -34.58 5.15
N ARG A 30 4.91 -35.06 4.69
CA ARG A 30 6.22 -34.79 5.33
C ARG A 30 6.64 -33.33 5.15
N LEU A 31 6.45 -32.73 3.98
CA LEU A 31 6.72 -31.30 3.75
C LEU A 31 5.81 -30.41 4.60
N LYS A 32 4.52 -30.73 4.66
CA LYS A 32 3.53 -29.99 5.45
C LYS A 32 3.87 -30.07 6.95
N ARG A 33 4.25 -31.24 7.47
CA ARG A 33 4.72 -31.41 8.86
C ARG A 33 6.06 -30.74 9.14
N ARG A 34 6.95 -30.58 8.15
CA ARG A 34 8.20 -29.80 8.30
C ARG A 34 7.93 -28.29 8.30
N GLY A 35 7.06 -27.81 7.41
CA GLY A 35 6.64 -26.40 7.36
C GLY A 35 5.90 -25.97 8.62
N LEU A 36 4.96 -26.78 9.11
CA LEU A 36 4.27 -26.52 10.38
C LEU A 36 5.23 -26.55 11.58
N ARG A 37 6.21 -27.47 11.60
CA ARG A 37 7.26 -27.46 12.64
C ARG A 37 8.14 -26.23 12.57
N LEU A 38 8.50 -25.77 11.38
CA LEU A 38 9.26 -24.52 11.21
C LEU A 38 8.48 -23.32 11.74
N VAL A 39 7.19 -23.22 11.40
CA VAL A 39 6.31 -22.13 11.85
C VAL A 39 6.14 -22.14 13.37
N VAL A 40 5.93 -23.32 13.97
CA VAL A 40 5.84 -23.46 15.44
C VAL A 40 7.17 -23.14 16.13
N TRP A 41 8.30 -23.52 15.52
CA TRP A 41 9.64 -23.21 16.04
C TRP A 41 9.96 -21.71 15.95
N LEU A 42 9.61 -21.06 14.83
CA LEU A 42 9.70 -19.61 14.61
C LEU A 42 8.81 -18.83 15.60
N ARG A 43 7.61 -19.32 15.90
CA ARG A 43 6.74 -18.71 16.93
C ARG A 43 7.25 -18.90 18.36
N ARG A 44 8.10 -19.91 18.62
CA ARG A 44 8.69 -20.16 19.94
C ARG A 44 9.92 -19.29 20.25
N HIS A 45 10.56 -18.72 19.23
CA HIS A 45 11.71 -17.81 19.39
C HIS A 45 11.42 -16.45 18.73
N PRO A 46 10.46 -15.66 19.26
CA PRO A 46 10.16 -14.32 18.75
C PRO A 46 11.39 -13.40 18.77
N TRP A 47 12.36 -13.66 19.67
CA TRP A 47 13.64 -12.95 19.71
C TRP A 47 14.51 -13.19 18.47
N LEU A 48 14.44 -14.35 17.79
CA LEU A 48 15.19 -14.60 16.55
C LEU A 48 14.60 -13.86 15.35
N ILE A 49 13.27 -13.71 15.31
CA ILE A 49 12.59 -12.89 14.29
C ILE A 49 12.91 -11.41 14.57
N ALA A 50 12.92 -11.00 15.84
CA ALA A 50 13.28 -9.65 16.24
C ALA A 50 14.76 -9.34 15.97
N THR A 51 15.70 -10.26 16.25
CA THR A 51 17.12 -10.04 15.94
C THR A 51 17.42 -10.15 14.46
N PHE A 52 16.75 -11.03 13.70
CA PHE A 52 16.89 -11.04 12.25
C PHE A 52 16.31 -9.77 11.61
N GLY A 53 15.15 -9.30 12.08
CA GLY A 53 14.57 -8.02 11.67
C GLY A 53 15.41 -6.81 12.10
N PHE A 54 16.01 -6.85 13.29
CA PHE A 54 16.89 -5.81 13.82
C PHE A 54 18.23 -5.79 13.09
N VAL A 55 18.87 -6.94 12.87
CA VAL A 55 20.11 -7.05 12.09
C VAL A 55 19.85 -6.70 10.63
N SER A 56 18.74 -7.15 10.04
CA SER A 56 18.33 -6.73 8.68
C SER A 56 18.02 -5.24 8.61
N GLY A 57 17.44 -4.65 9.66
CA GLY A 57 17.14 -3.23 9.78
C GLY A 57 18.39 -2.38 9.97
N VAL A 58 19.33 -2.83 10.81
CA VAL A 58 20.65 -2.20 11.03
C VAL A 58 21.50 -2.32 9.77
N LEU A 59 21.53 -3.48 9.11
CA LEU A 59 22.24 -3.65 7.83
C LEU A 59 21.62 -2.78 6.73
N SER A 60 20.29 -2.63 6.72
CA SER A 60 19.60 -1.70 5.81
C SER A 60 19.89 -0.24 6.15
N PHE A 61 19.92 0.13 7.44
CA PHE A 61 20.25 1.47 7.92
C PHE A 61 21.69 1.87 7.56
N PHE A 62 22.66 0.97 7.75
CA PHE A 62 24.04 1.19 7.31
C PHE A 62 24.21 1.18 5.79
N LEU A 63 23.31 0.53 5.03
CA LEU A 63 23.24 0.67 3.57
C LEU A 63 22.65 2.04 3.16
N VAL A 64 21.67 2.53 3.93
CA VAL A 64 20.95 3.81 3.71
C VAL A 64 21.84 5.02 3.96
N GLU A 65 22.72 4.97 4.96
CA GLU A 65 23.55 6.11 5.39
C GLU A 65 24.59 6.58 4.32
N ARG A 66 24.64 5.96 3.13
CA ARG A 66 25.65 6.34 2.13
C ARG A 66 25.28 6.42 0.65
N HIS A 67 24.10 6.01 0.15
CA HIS A 67 23.92 5.97 -1.31
C HIS A 67 22.50 6.22 -1.82
N GLU A 68 22.38 7.13 -2.82
CA GLU A 68 21.21 7.32 -3.71
C GLU A 68 20.56 6.00 -4.16
N GLY A 69 21.35 4.92 -4.26
CA GLY A 69 20.90 3.59 -4.61
C GLY A 69 19.82 3.00 -3.70
N VAL A 70 19.83 3.28 -2.38
CA VAL A 70 18.82 2.73 -1.47
C VAL A 70 17.49 3.44 -1.62
N ALA A 71 17.51 4.77 -1.69
CA ALA A 71 16.30 5.55 -1.97
C ALA A 71 15.69 5.14 -3.32
N ARG A 72 16.53 4.87 -4.33
CA ARG A 72 16.10 4.35 -5.63
C ARG A 72 15.50 2.94 -5.53
N ALA A 73 16.10 2.04 -4.75
CA ALA A 73 15.58 0.69 -4.54
C ALA A 73 14.23 0.71 -3.81
N MET A 74 14.10 1.53 -2.77
CA MET A 74 12.84 1.75 -2.05
C MET A 74 11.76 2.30 -2.99
N ALA A 75 12.09 3.33 -3.77
CA ALA A 75 11.20 3.89 -4.79
C ALA A 75 10.69 2.84 -5.78
N VAL A 76 11.56 1.96 -6.28
CA VAL A 76 11.17 0.85 -7.18
C VAL A 76 10.28 -0.17 -6.46
N ALA A 77 10.61 -0.55 -5.23
CA ALA A 77 9.79 -1.47 -4.44
C ALA A 77 8.39 -0.90 -4.18
N MET A 78 8.29 0.40 -3.93
CA MET A 78 7.01 1.08 -3.72
C MET A 78 6.20 1.16 -5.02
N LEU A 79 6.82 1.50 -6.16
CA LEU A 79 6.14 1.42 -7.45
C LEU A 79 5.62 0.01 -7.75
N ALA A 80 6.39 -1.02 -7.41
CA ALA A 80 5.95 -2.40 -7.53
C ALA A 80 4.75 -2.70 -6.62
N GLY A 81 4.75 -2.19 -5.39
CA GLY A 81 3.60 -2.27 -4.46
C GLY A 81 2.34 -1.59 -5.01
N TRP A 82 2.50 -0.39 -5.57
CA TRP A 82 1.42 0.33 -6.25
C TRP A 82 0.88 -0.43 -7.48
N LEU A 83 1.78 -0.98 -8.30
CA LEU A 83 1.40 -1.81 -9.44
C LEU A 83 0.63 -3.06 -9.00
N LEU A 84 1.07 -3.70 -7.90
CA LEU A 84 0.38 -4.85 -7.31
C LEU A 84 -1.04 -4.48 -6.84
N LEU A 85 -1.23 -3.31 -6.24
CA LEU A 85 -2.56 -2.81 -5.86
C LEU A 85 -3.45 -2.56 -7.09
N VAL A 86 -2.91 -1.99 -8.17
CA VAL A 86 -3.66 -1.82 -9.42
C VAL A 86 -4.08 -3.18 -10.01
N LEU A 87 -3.20 -4.17 -9.89
CA LEU A 87 -3.42 -5.54 -10.35
C LEU A 87 -4.20 -6.42 -9.34
N GLU A 88 -4.64 -5.88 -8.19
CA GLU A 88 -5.32 -6.63 -7.13
C GLU A 88 -6.44 -7.53 -7.66
N ARG A 89 -7.32 -7.00 -8.52
CA ARG A 89 -8.43 -7.77 -9.11
C ARG A 89 -8.00 -8.89 -10.04
N VAL A 90 -6.83 -8.78 -10.67
CA VAL A 90 -6.24 -9.83 -11.50
C VAL A 90 -5.60 -10.88 -10.60
N LEU A 91 -4.88 -10.44 -9.58
CA LEU A 91 -4.23 -11.29 -8.60
C LEU A 91 -5.25 -12.11 -7.80
N ASP A 92 -6.32 -11.50 -7.29
CA ASP A 92 -7.40 -12.21 -6.60
C ASP A 92 -8.04 -13.28 -7.49
N ARG A 93 -8.29 -12.97 -8.77
CA ARG A 93 -8.80 -13.96 -9.73
C ARG A 93 -7.80 -15.08 -10.00
N ALA A 94 -6.51 -14.78 -10.12
CA ALA A 94 -5.46 -15.78 -10.33
C ALA A 94 -5.29 -16.69 -9.10
N VAL A 95 -5.31 -16.11 -7.89
CA VAL A 95 -5.20 -16.83 -6.62
C VAL A 95 -6.43 -17.72 -6.41
N LYS A 96 -7.64 -17.22 -6.68
CA LYS A 96 -8.87 -18.03 -6.66
C LYS A 96 -8.79 -19.22 -7.62
N ARG A 97 -8.32 -18.99 -8.85
CA ARG A 97 -8.17 -20.05 -9.86
C ARG A 97 -7.10 -21.08 -9.47
N ARG A 98 -6.01 -20.65 -8.84
CA ARG A 98 -4.87 -21.52 -8.54
C ARG A 98 -5.00 -22.27 -7.21
N PHE A 99 -5.57 -21.62 -6.20
CA PHE A 99 -5.59 -22.12 -4.81
C PHE A 99 -7.00 -22.32 -4.25
N GLY A 100 -8.05 -21.90 -4.97
CA GLY A 100 -9.45 -22.11 -4.55
C GLY A 100 -9.97 -21.13 -3.50
N PHE A 101 -9.14 -20.23 -2.97
CA PHE A 101 -9.54 -19.18 -2.04
C PHE A 101 -9.17 -17.78 -2.57
N GLY A 102 -9.94 -16.76 -2.17
CA GLY A 102 -9.68 -15.36 -2.52
C GLY A 102 -8.79 -14.65 -1.51
N LEU A 103 -8.26 -13.50 -1.92
CA LEU A 103 -7.54 -12.62 -0.99
C LEU A 103 -8.54 -12.06 0.04
N PRO A 104 -8.29 -12.22 1.35
CA PRO A 104 -9.17 -11.67 2.37
C PRO A 104 -9.26 -10.14 2.22
N PRO A 105 -10.47 -9.54 2.25
CA PRO A 105 -10.63 -8.09 2.13
C PRO A 105 -9.86 -7.29 3.20
N ALA A 106 -9.63 -7.89 4.37
CA ALA A 106 -8.82 -7.28 5.43
C ALA A 106 -7.34 -7.17 5.04
N LEU A 107 -6.80 -8.18 4.36
CA LEU A 107 -5.42 -8.17 3.89
C LEU A 107 -5.19 -7.07 2.84
N VAL A 108 -6.10 -6.95 1.87
CA VAL A 108 -6.02 -5.90 0.84
C VAL A 108 -6.06 -4.51 1.48
N ARG A 109 -6.96 -4.30 2.44
CA ARG A 109 -7.07 -3.02 3.17
C ARG A 109 -5.79 -2.69 3.93
N TYR A 110 -5.21 -3.66 4.62
CA TYR A 110 -3.96 -3.49 5.34
C TYR A 110 -2.80 -3.20 4.39
N LEU A 111 -2.67 -3.96 3.30
CA LEU A 111 -1.64 -3.71 2.28
C LEU A 111 -1.78 -2.32 1.65
N THR A 112 -3.02 -1.89 1.40
CA THR A 112 -3.28 -0.54 0.85
C THR A 112 -2.87 0.55 1.85
N GLN A 113 -3.20 0.41 3.13
CA GLN A 113 -2.77 1.35 4.16
C GLN A 113 -1.25 1.36 4.29
N PHE A 114 -0.62 0.19 4.33
CA PHE A 114 0.83 0.05 4.38
C PHE A 114 1.49 0.76 3.19
N THR A 115 1.01 0.53 1.96
CA THR A 115 1.51 1.21 0.77
C THR A 115 1.34 2.73 0.87
N HIS A 116 0.20 3.22 1.37
CA HIS A 116 0.01 4.66 1.58
C HIS A 116 0.98 5.24 2.60
N GLN A 117 1.14 4.56 3.75
CA GLN A 117 2.02 4.97 4.81
C GLN A 117 3.47 5.05 4.30
N GLU A 118 4.00 3.96 3.77
CA GLU A 118 5.35 3.92 3.22
C GLU A 118 5.55 5.00 2.15
N SER A 119 4.56 5.23 1.29
CA SER A 119 4.59 6.29 0.27
C SER A 119 4.72 7.69 0.84
N LEU A 120 3.91 8.02 1.83
CA LEU A 120 3.93 9.34 2.45
C LEU A 120 5.20 9.54 3.27
N PHE A 121 5.61 8.55 4.05
CA PHE A 121 6.82 8.61 4.87
C PHE A 121 8.09 8.69 4.04
N PHE A 122 8.13 8.01 2.91
CA PHE A 122 9.25 8.11 1.98
C PHE A 122 9.28 9.47 1.28
N ALA A 123 8.14 9.99 0.82
CA ALA A 123 8.10 11.24 0.05
C ALA A 123 8.26 12.49 0.92
N LEU A 124 7.78 12.47 2.16
CA LEU A 124 7.74 13.63 3.05
C LEU A 124 9.09 14.32 3.28
N PRO A 125 10.20 13.60 3.57
CA PRO A 125 11.51 14.22 3.75
C PRO A 125 11.98 15.01 2.53
N PHE A 126 11.73 14.51 1.31
CA PHE A 126 12.11 15.20 0.07
C PHE A 126 11.34 16.50 -0.09
N PHE A 127 10.03 16.48 0.13
CA PHE A 127 9.21 17.69 0.07
C PHE A 127 9.57 18.66 1.19
N PHE A 128 9.80 18.17 2.41
CA PHE A 128 10.19 19.01 3.53
C PHE A 128 11.50 19.77 3.25
N ALA A 129 12.48 19.10 2.66
CA ALA A 129 13.76 19.69 2.29
C ALA A 129 13.65 20.74 1.18
N SER A 130 12.76 20.55 0.20
CA SER A 130 12.63 21.44 -0.96
C SER A 130 11.52 22.50 -0.84
N THR A 131 10.73 22.46 0.23
CA THR A 131 9.61 23.38 0.44
C THR A 131 10.09 24.79 0.74
N SER A 132 9.63 25.76 -0.04
CA SER A 132 9.67 27.17 0.34
C SER A 132 8.56 27.49 1.33
N TRP A 133 8.92 27.63 2.60
CA TRP A 133 7.99 27.81 3.73
C TRP A 133 7.16 29.10 3.70
N ASN A 134 7.60 30.10 2.93
CA ASN A 134 6.90 31.39 2.77
C ASN A 134 5.98 31.43 1.54
N SER A 135 5.55 30.27 1.04
CA SER A 135 4.75 30.16 -0.17
C SER A 135 3.62 29.13 -0.02
N GLY A 136 2.77 29.01 -1.05
CA GLY A 136 1.73 27.96 -1.11
C GLY A 136 2.28 26.52 -0.98
N GLN A 137 3.59 26.33 -1.16
CA GLN A 137 4.27 25.05 -0.96
C GLN A 137 4.17 24.52 0.47
N ALA A 138 4.15 25.41 1.47
CA ALA A 138 3.97 25.01 2.87
C ALA A 138 2.62 24.32 3.10
N VAL A 139 1.57 24.76 2.37
CA VAL A 139 0.23 24.16 2.48
C VAL A 139 0.22 22.75 1.91
N PHE A 140 0.87 22.53 0.75
CA PHE A 140 0.97 21.20 0.15
C PHE A 140 1.74 20.22 1.04
N THR A 141 2.92 20.62 1.50
CA THR A 141 3.76 19.78 2.37
C THR A 141 3.10 19.52 3.72
N GLY A 142 2.42 20.54 4.30
CA GLY A 142 1.60 20.37 5.49
C GLY A 142 0.44 19.39 5.29
N ALA A 143 -0.23 19.44 4.12
CA ALA A 143 -1.28 18.48 3.78
C ALA A 143 -0.74 17.05 3.68
N LEU A 144 0.43 16.83 3.08
CA LEU A 144 1.09 15.52 3.06
C LEU A 144 1.45 15.06 4.49
N GLY A 145 1.89 15.98 5.35
CA GLY A 145 2.16 15.68 6.76
C GLY A 145 0.90 15.21 7.49
N LEU A 146 -0.21 15.91 7.33
CA LEU A 146 -1.50 15.51 7.88
C LEU A 146 -1.97 14.17 7.33
N MET A 147 -1.77 13.90 6.04
CA MET A 147 -2.08 12.61 5.45
C MET A 147 -1.24 11.49 6.08
N ALA A 148 0.07 11.71 6.28
CA ALA A 148 0.93 10.72 6.91
C ALA A 148 0.48 10.42 8.35
N LEU A 149 0.06 11.43 9.10
CA LEU A 149 -0.55 11.22 10.43
C LEU A 149 -1.82 10.37 10.33
N VAL A 150 -2.70 10.63 9.36
CA VAL A 150 -3.89 9.81 9.13
C VAL A 150 -3.52 8.36 8.77
N ALA A 151 -2.42 8.13 8.05
CA ALA A 151 -1.96 6.78 7.69
C ALA A 151 -1.60 5.94 8.93
N ILE A 152 -1.04 6.56 9.96
CA ILE A 152 -0.63 5.93 11.22
C ILE A 152 -1.86 5.64 12.10
N LEU A 153 -2.87 6.51 12.04
CA LEU A 153 -4.03 6.44 12.92
C LEU A 153 -5.12 5.51 12.38
N ASP A 154 -4.99 4.22 12.67
CA ASP A 154 -5.98 3.16 12.33
C ASP A 154 -7.46 3.55 12.53
N PRO A 155 -7.89 4.10 13.68
CA PRO A 155 -9.29 4.46 13.88
C PRO A 155 -9.75 5.63 12.99
N VAL A 156 -8.85 6.50 12.56
CA VAL A 156 -9.17 7.60 11.64
C VAL A 156 -9.20 7.07 10.20
N TYR A 157 -8.21 6.28 9.83
CA TYR A 157 -8.07 5.67 8.51
C TYR A 157 -9.25 4.75 8.20
N PHE A 158 -9.49 3.72 9.02
CA PHE A 158 -10.59 2.78 8.79
C PHE A 158 -11.95 3.33 9.24
N GLY A 159 -11.98 4.16 10.29
CA GLY A 159 -13.23 4.63 10.88
C GLY A 159 -13.88 5.81 10.13
N ARG A 160 -13.11 6.68 9.47
CA ARG A 160 -13.63 7.87 8.75
C ARG A 160 -13.23 7.88 7.28
N LEU A 161 -11.95 7.72 6.97
CA LEU A 161 -11.43 7.87 5.61
C LEU A 161 -11.94 6.75 4.68
N ALA A 162 -11.76 5.49 5.08
CA ALA A 162 -12.14 4.33 4.28
C ALA A 162 -13.66 4.17 4.10
N LYS A 163 -14.48 4.78 4.97
CA LYS A 163 -15.95 4.76 4.84
C LYS A 163 -16.45 5.73 3.77
N ARG A 164 -15.75 6.84 3.54
CA ARG A 164 -16.14 7.87 2.57
C ARG A 164 -15.34 7.70 1.28
N ARG A 165 -15.97 7.08 0.28
CA ARG A 165 -15.32 6.70 -0.98
C ARG A 165 -14.57 7.84 -1.68
N TRP A 166 -15.11 9.06 -1.66
CA TRP A 166 -14.47 10.23 -2.29
C TRP A 166 -13.21 10.69 -1.54
N LEU A 167 -13.24 10.68 -0.19
CA LEU A 167 -12.07 11.01 0.63
C LEU A 167 -10.97 9.97 0.43
N PHE A 168 -11.33 8.69 0.46
CA PHE A 168 -10.39 7.60 0.21
C PHE A 168 -9.73 7.73 -1.17
N LEU A 169 -10.51 8.05 -2.20
CA LEU A 169 -9.96 8.24 -3.55
C LEU A 169 -9.06 9.47 -3.63
N GLY A 170 -9.46 10.61 -3.07
CA GLY A 170 -8.63 11.81 -3.01
C GLY A 170 -7.30 11.55 -2.28
N TYR A 171 -7.37 10.85 -1.15
CA TYR A 171 -6.20 10.44 -0.39
C TYR A 171 -5.28 9.51 -1.19
N HIS A 172 -5.83 8.46 -1.82
CA HIS A 172 -5.09 7.51 -2.63
C HIS A 172 -4.39 8.19 -3.82
N THR A 173 -5.12 9.02 -4.55
CA THR A 173 -4.63 9.72 -5.74
C THR A 173 -3.57 10.77 -5.40
N LEU A 174 -3.76 11.52 -4.32
CA LEU A 174 -2.77 12.49 -3.83
C LEU A 174 -1.50 11.78 -3.31
N THR A 175 -1.64 10.63 -2.65
CA THR A 175 -0.49 9.84 -2.20
C THR A 175 0.32 9.31 -3.38
N LEU A 176 -0.34 8.76 -4.41
CA LEU A 176 0.32 8.33 -5.64
C LEU A 176 1.02 9.50 -6.34
N PHE A 177 0.32 10.62 -6.47
CA PHE A 177 0.87 11.82 -7.09
C PHE A 177 2.14 12.30 -6.39
N ALA A 178 2.11 12.41 -5.05
CA ALA A 178 3.26 12.80 -4.24
C ALA A 178 4.42 11.80 -4.39
N LEU A 179 4.13 10.50 -4.41
CA LEU A 179 5.14 9.47 -4.66
C LEU A 179 5.79 9.64 -6.04
N LEU A 180 5.00 9.79 -7.10
CA LEU A 180 5.52 9.91 -8.47
C LEU A 180 6.39 11.15 -8.67
N LEU A 181 6.03 12.26 -8.02
CA LEU A 181 6.84 13.50 -8.03
C LEU A 181 8.25 13.28 -7.49
N VAL A 182 8.43 12.42 -6.49
CA VAL A 182 9.75 12.06 -5.93
C VAL A 182 10.41 10.97 -6.78
N VAL A 183 9.65 9.96 -7.18
CA VAL A 183 10.18 8.77 -7.84
C VAL A 183 10.65 9.03 -9.26
N PHE A 184 9.96 9.86 -10.04
CA PHE A 184 10.36 10.19 -11.41
C PHE A 184 11.73 10.86 -11.52
N PRO A 185 12.03 11.94 -10.78
CA PRO A 185 13.38 12.51 -10.81
C PRO A 185 14.41 11.56 -10.20
N LEU A 186 14.08 10.84 -9.12
CA LEU A 186 15.01 9.97 -8.41
C LEU A 186 15.40 8.71 -9.21
N VAL A 187 14.43 8.04 -9.84
CA VAL A 187 14.63 6.74 -10.53
C VAL A 187 14.84 6.93 -12.02
N LEU A 188 14.06 7.80 -12.65
CA LEU A 188 14.04 7.99 -14.11
C LEU A 188 14.83 9.23 -14.56
N ARG A 189 15.34 10.04 -13.62
CA ARG A 189 16.08 11.30 -13.91
C ARG A 189 15.27 12.26 -14.79
N VAL A 190 13.95 12.26 -14.62
CA VAL A 190 13.03 13.14 -15.36
C VAL A 190 13.08 14.54 -14.71
N PRO A 191 13.19 15.61 -15.51
CA PRO A 191 13.23 16.98 -14.98
C PRO A 191 11.94 17.33 -14.21
N ALA A 192 12.05 18.16 -13.17
CA ALA A 192 10.95 18.42 -12.22
C ALA A 192 9.62 18.81 -12.88
N MET A 193 9.65 19.68 -13.91
CA MET A 193 8.45 20.08 -14.64
C MET A 193 7.80 18.91 -15.40
N ALA A 194 8.60 18.06 -16.05
CA ALA A 194 8.08 16.89 -16.75
C ALA A 194 7.56 15.83 -15.76
N SER A 195 8.25 15.67 -14.63
CA SER A 195 7.81 14.79 -13.53
C SER A 195 6.44 15.22 -13.00
N TYR A 196 6.21 16.53 -12.84
CA TYR A 196 4.91 17.07 -12.47
C TYR A 196 3.81 16.71 -13.46
N GLN A 197 4.04 16.96 -14.75
CA GLN A 197 3.07 16.69 -15.81
C GLN A 197 2.74 15.20 -15.92
N LEU A 198 3.76 14.33 -15.88
CA LEU A 198 3.58 12.89 -15.91
C LEU A 198 2.85 12.39 -14.66
N ALA A 199 3.21 12.89 -13.47
CA ALA A 199 2.57 12.49 -12.22
C ALA A 199 1.11 12.88 -12.21
N LEU A 200 0.79 14.10 -12.67
CA LEU A 200 -0.59 14.58 -12.82
C LEU A 200 -1.35 13.71 -13.82
N ALA A 201 -0.78 13.43 -14.99
CA ALA A 201 -1.40 12.60 -16.01
C ALA A 201 -1.70 11.18 -15.47
N VAL A 202 -0.74 10.55 -14.80
CA VAL A 202 -0.90 9.20 -14.21
C VAL A 202 -1.95 9.21 -13.10
N ALA A 203 -1.90 10.17 -12.18
CA ALA A 203 -2.88 10.29 -11.10
C ALA A 203 -4.30 10.47 -11.65
N VAL A 204 -4.44 11.33 -12.66
CA VAL A 204 -5.71 11.58 -13.36
C VAL A 204 -6.20 10.30 -14.05
N VAL A 205 -5.38 9.64 -14.87
CA VAL A 205 -5.72 8.40 -15.58
C VAL A 205 -6.15 7.29 -14.62
N LEU A 206 -5.42 7.08 -13.52
CA LEU A 206 -5.72 6.04 -12.53
C LEU A 206 -6.92 6.39 -11.62
N SER A 207 -7.33 7.65 -11.58
CA SER A 207 -8.57 8.05 -10.90
C SER A 207 -9.84 7.60 -11.64
N PHE A 208 -9.77 7.42 -12.97
CA PHE A 208 -10.95 7.12 -13.81
C PHE A 208 -11.66 5.80 -13.53
N PRO A 209 -10.97 4.65 -13.45
CA PRO A 209 -11.63 3.37 -13.17
C PRO A 209 -12.41 3.43 -11.85
N THR A 210 -11.93 4.23 -10.91
CA THR A 210 -12.48 4.34 -9.56
C THR A 210 -13.67 5.31 -9.51
N LEU A 211 -13.65 6.38 -10.31
CA LEU A 211 -14.72 7.39 -10.44
C LEU A 211 -15.88 6.92 -11.31
N THR A 212 -15.60 6.22 -12.42
CA THR A 212 -16.65 5.66 -13.29
C THR A 212 -17.54 4.64 -12.58
N GLY A 213 -17.01 3.93 -11.58
CA GLY A 213 -17.79 3.05 -10.70
C GLY A 213 -18.48 3.76 -9.53
N ALA A 214 -18.28 5.08 -9.34
CA ALA A 214 -18.93 5.89 -8.30
C ALA A 214 -20.09 6.72 -8.86
N ILE A 215 -20.07 7.00 -10.16
CA ILE A 215 -21.04 7.84 -10.86
C ILE A 215 -22.17 6.95 -11.41
N SER A 216 -23.37 7.02 -10.82
CA SER A 216 -24.58 6.30 -11.24
C SER A 216 -25.31 6.96 -12.43
N VAL A 217 -24.60 7.72 -13.26
CA VAL A 217 -25.19 8.49 -14.37
C VAL A 217 -25.38 7.61 -15.61
N PRO A 218 -26.38 7.84 -16.47
CA PRO A 218 -26.56 7.16 -17.76
C PRO A 218 -25.30 7.16 -18.65
N ARG A 219 -25.08 6.05 -19.37
CA ARG A 219 -23.86 5.74 -20.15
C ARG A 219 -23.38 6.84 -21.10
N TRP A 220 -24.31 7.59 -21.70
CA TRP A 220 -24.02 8.67 -22.65
C TRP A 220 -23.42 9.93 -21.98
N TRP A 221 -23.93 10.33 -20.81
CA TRP A 221 -23.40 11.47 -20.06
C TRP A 221 -22.08 11.14 -19.34
N ARG A 222 -21.76 9.85 -19.15
CA ARG A 222 -20.49 9.43 -18.52
C ARG A 222 -19.28 9.92 -19.30
N GLY A 223 -19.31 9.90 -20.63
CA GLY A 223 -18.19 10.39 -21.45
C GLY A 223 -17.93 11.89 -21.26
N LEU A 224 -19.00 12.69 -21.26
CA LEU A 224 -18.92 14.13 -21.03
C LEU A 224 -18.48 14.47 -19.59
N LEU A 225 -19.03 13.77 -18.60
CA LEU A 225 -18.60 13.92 -17.19
C LEU A 225 -17.14 13.56 -17.00
N VAL A 226 -16.66 12.52 -17.68
CA VAL A 226 -15.25 12.10 -17.68
C VAL A 226 -14.36 13.18 -18.29
N LEU A 227 -14.74 13.73 -19.45
CA LEU A 227 -14.02 14.84 -20.09
C LEU A 227 -14.03 16.12 -19.24
N ALA A 228 -15.16 16.48 -18.65
CA ALA A 228 -15.28 17.63 -17.77
C ALA A 228 -14.42 17.46 -16.50
N LEU A 229 -14.39 16.26 -15.94
CA LEU A 229 -13.56 15.92 -14.78
C LEU A 229 -12.06 15.90 -15.13
N LEU A 230 -11.68 15.39 -16.31
CA LEU A 230 -10.32 15.49 -16.84
C LEU A 230 -9.88 16.96 -16.93
N ALA A 231 -10.71 17.79 -17.55
CA ALA A 231 -10.45 19.22 -17.70
C ALA A 231 -10.37 19.91 -16.33
N ALA A 232 -11.27 19.59 -15.40
CA ALA A 232 -11.29 20.15 -14.06
C ALA A 232 -10.04 19.75 -13.23
N LEU A 233 -9.67 18.46 -13.21
CA LEU A 233 -8.45 18.02 -12.53
C LEU A 233 -7.19 18.56 -13.20
N GLY A 234 -7.16 18.61 -14.53
CA GLY A 234 -6.06 19.18 -15.30
C GLY A 234 -5.87 20.67 -15.02
N ALA A 235 -6.97 21.44 -15.00
CA ALA A 235 -6.95 22.86 -14.67
C ALA A 235 -6.58 23.10 -13.20
N ALA A 236 -7.15 22.33 -12.27
CA ALA A 236 -6.81 22.41 -10.85
C ALA A 236 -5.33 22.07 -10.61
N GLY A 237 -4.81 21.02 -11.26
CA GLY A 237 -3.39 20.69 -11.23
C GLY A 237 -2.55 21.83 -11.82
N TRP A 238 -2.90 22.34 -12.99
CA TRP A 238 -2.17 23.44 -13.62
C TRP A 238 -2.05 24.69 -12.73
N LEU A 239 -3.10 25.04 -11.99
CA LEU A 239 -3.10 26.13 -11.01
C LEU A 239 -2.30 25.77 -9.74
N ALA A 240 -2.44 24.53 -9.26
CA ALA A 240 -1.73 24.02 -8.09
C ALA A 240 -0.23 23.82 -8.33
N ARG A 241 0.27 23.90 -9.56
CA ARG A 241 1.71 23.71 -9.88
C ARG A 241 2.63 24.61 -9.05
N LEU A 242 2.19 25.83 -8.74
CA LEU A 242 2.98 26.80 -7.97
C LEU A 242 3.05 26.44 -6.48
N TRP A 243 2.10 25.63 -6.01
CA TRP A 243 1.99 25.19 -4.62
C TRP A 243 2.67 23.83 -4.40
N VAL A 244 3.17 23.18 -5.44
CA VAL A 244 3.89 21.91 -5.31
C VAL A 244 5.39 22.19 -5.31
N PRO A 245 6.13 21.84 -4.24
CA PRO A 245 7.58 21.96 -4.23
C PRO A 245 8.23 21.08 -5.30
N PRO A 246 9.31 21.51 -5.96
CA PRO A 246 10.12 20.62 -6.78
C PRO A 246 10.75 19.56 -5.87
N ALA A 247 10.58 18.27 -6.18
CA ALA A 247 11.06 17.17 -5.32
C ALA A 247 12.56 16.82 -5.56
N THR A 248 13.39 17.81 -5.83
CA THR A 248 14.84 17.68 -6.14
C THR A 248 15.62 18.85 -5.59
#